data_AF-A0A251VI61-F1
#
_entry.id   AF-A0A251VI61-F1
#
_cell.length_a   1.000
_cell.length_b   1.000
_cell.length_c   1.000
_cell.angle_alpha   90.00
_cell.angle_beta   90.00
_cell.angle_gamma   90.00
#
_symmetry.space_group_name_H-M   'P 1'
#
loop_
_entity.id
_entity.type
_entity.pdbx_description
1 polymer ?
#
loop_
_entity_poly.entity_id
_entity_poly.type
_entity_poly.pdbx_seq_one_letter_code
_entity_poly.pdbx_strand_id
1 'polypeptide(L)'
;MDFKNNPFFKTKMFILLKRSYRSIALIVISAVMLLWTFLGFFFSIYGLQCMVYILVLFGWLFVTITLILCGVFLCLHNVTADSCVAMSQWVANPTARTALDDILPCVDNATAHETSKRAIEVTIQIVTVINQVIKTVSNGNFPPSYAPLYYNQSGPMMPPLCNPYNSDFTNRTCNPNEVALSEATRVYKKYVCQISSSQMCITTGRVTPDSFSQMSAAIELSYTLYLYGPFLVDLQDCTFVRQTFTDILEDHCPGLCRYLNWIYIGLLMVSLAVMFSLIFWVIYGRERRYRVYTN
;
A
#
# COMPACT_ATOMS: atom_id res chain seq x y z
N MET A 1 17.94 29.83 0.83
CA MET A 1 16.53 29.58 1.23
C MET A 1 15.90 28.72 0.15
N ASP A 2 15.90 27.40 0.38
CA ASP A 2 15.47 26.38 -0.57
C ASP A 2 13.95 26.39 -0.76
N PHE A 3 13.50 26.92 -1.88
CA PHE A 3 12.08 26.89 -2.31
C PHE A 3 11.59 25.48 -2.70
N LYS A 4 12.44 24.45 -2.65
CA LYS A 4 12.18 23.11 -3.22
C LYS A 4 11.34 22.18 -2.32
N ASN A 5 11.19 22.51 -1.03
CA ASN A 5 10.53 21.65 -0.03
C ASN A 5 9.20 22.21 0.53
N ASN A 6 8.56 23.16 -0.17
CA ASN A 6 7.29 23.69 0.29
C ASN A 6 6.12 22.85 -0.30
N PRO A 7 5.41 22.04 0.51
CA PRO A 7 4.36 21.12 0.02
C PRO A 7 3.22 21.85 -0.71
N PHE A 8 2.98 23.12 -0.36
CA PHE A 8 2.00 23.98 -1.00
C PHE A 8 2.33 24.32 -2.47
N PHE A 9 3.62 24.43 -2.82
CA PHE A 9 4.06 24.71 -4.19
C PHE A 9 3.96 23.46 -5.07
N LYS A 10 4.23 22.28 -4.52
CA LYS A 10 4.03 20.99 -5.20
C LYS A 10 2.56 20.78 -5.56
N THR A 11 1.64 21.04 -4.63
CA THR A 11 0.20 20.90 -4.87
C THR A 11 -0.31 21.90 -5.91
N LYS A 12 0.10 23.16 -5.84
CA LYS A 12 -0.24 24.16 -6.87
C LYS A 12 0.35 23.81 -8.23
N MET A 13 1.59 23.33 -8.30
CA MET A 13 2.23 22.92 -9.56
C MET A 13 1.57 21.68 -10.16
N PHE A 14 1.13 20.72 -9.35
CA PHE A 14 0.38 19.55 -9.82
C PHE A 14 -1.01 19.93 -10.35
N ILE A 15 -1.70 20.88 -9.71
CA ILE A 15 -2.98 21.42 -10.18
C ILE A 15 -2.79 22.21 -11.48
N LEU A 16 -1.74 23.03 -11.59
CA LEU A 16 -1.39 23.78 -12.80
C LEU A 16 -0.96 22.84 -13.94
N LEU A 17 -0.22 21.78 -13.66
CA LEU A 17 0.13 20.73 -14.61
C LEU A 17 -1.12 19.96 -15.09
N LYS A 18 -2.03 19.59 -14.18
CA LYS A 18 -3.30 18.91 -14.52
C LYS A 18 -4.21 19.82 -15.36
N ARG A 19 -4.20 21.13 -15.10
CA ARG A 19 -4.92 22.16 -15.89
C ARG A 19 -4.28 22.39 -17.26
N SER A 20 -2.95 22.41 -17.35
CA SER A 20 -2.20 22.57 -18.60
C SER A 20 -2.32 21.33 -19.50
N TYR A 21 -2.22 20.12 -18.92
CA TYR A 21 -2.38 18.84 -19.61
C TYR A 21 -3.78 18.70 -20.24
N ARG A 22 -4.83 19.12 -19.53
CA ARG A 22 -6.21 19.07 -20.06
C ARG A 22 -6.40 19.98 -21.28
N SER A 23 -5.81 21.16 -21.28
CA SER A 23 -5.87 22.08 -22.42
C SER A 23 -5.03 21.58 -23.61
N ILE A 24 -3.84 21.04 -23.35
CA ILE A 24 -2.97 20.47 -24.39
C ILE A 24 -3.64 19.25 -25.04
N ALA A 25 -4.24 18.35 -24.24
CA ALA A 25 -4.95 17.18 -24.76
C ALA A 25 -6.12 17.58 -25.68
N LEU A 26 -6.90 18.61 -25.32
CA LEU A 26 -7.99 19.10 -26.16
C LEU A 26 -7.49 19.72 -27.48
N ILE A 27 -6.36 20.44 -27.44
CA ILE A 27 -5.72 21.00 -28.64
C ILE A 27 -5.17 19.89 -29.54
N VAL A 28 -4.57 18.85 -28.97
CA VAL A 28 -4.05 17.72 -29.74
C VAL A 28 -5.21 16.94 -30.38
N ILE A 29 -6.29 16.66 -29.63
CA ILE A 29 -7.46 15.97 -30.16
C ILE A 29 -8.10 16.78 -31.29
N SER A 30 -8.27 18.10 -31.12
CA SER A 30 -8.85 18.95 -32.17
C SER A 30 -7.96 19.02 -33.41
N ALA A 31 -6.63 19.13 -33.24
CA ALA A 31 -5.68 19.12 -34.35
C ALA A 31 -5.70 17.77 -35.11
N VAL A 32 -5.78 16.64 -34.40
CA VAL A 32 -5.88 15.31 -35.02
C VAL A 32 -7.20 15.16 -35.78
N MET A 33 -8.33 15.62 -35.23
CA MET A 33 -9.63 15.57 -35.90
C MET A 33 -9.68 16.48 -37.14
N LEU A 34 -9.06 17.66 -37.08
CA LEU A 34 -8.92 18.56 -38.24
C LEU A 34 -8.02 17.96 -39.32
N LEU A 35 -6.91 17.34 -38.93
CA LEU A 35 -6.01 16.66 -39.85
C LEU A 35 -6.73 15.49 -40.52
N TRP A 36 -7.47 14.68 -39.76
CA TRP A 36 -8.24 13.55 -40.29
C TRP A 36 -9.31 14.00 -41.31
N THR A 37 -10.05 15.06 -41.00
CA THR A 37 -11.06 15.60 -41.93
C THR A 37 -10.42 16.21 -43.17
N PHE A 38 -9.28 16.89 -43.03
CA PHE A 38 -8.52 17.46 -44.15
C PHE A 38 -7.98 16.39 -45.10
N LEU A 39 -7.31 15.34 -44.58
CA LEU A 39 -6.84 14.22 -45.41
C LEU A 39 -8.01 13.55 -46.13
N GLY A 40 -9.12 13.38 -45.41
CA GLY A 40 -10.39 12.94 -45.94
C GLY A 40 -10.88 13.65 -47.18
N PHE A 41 -11.03 14.97 -47.02
CA PHE A 41 -11.51 15.85 -48.08
C PHE A 41 -10.55 15.87 -49.27
N PHE A 42 -9.24 15.96 -48.99
CA PHE A 42 -8.20 15.96 -50.01
C PHE A 42 -8.26 14.66 -50.84
N PHE A 43 -8.20 13.50 -50.20
CA PHE A 43 -8.27 12.21 -50.92
C PHE A 43 -9.59 11.99 -51.66
N SER A 44 -10.70 12.53 -51.14
CA SER A 44 -11.98 12.53 -51.84
C SER A 44 -11.89 13.32 -53.15
N ILE A 45 -11.31 14.52 -53.17
CA ILE A 45 -11.20 15.34 -54.40
C ILE A 45 -10.37 14.63 -55.48
N TYR A 46 -9.17 14.14 -55.14
CA TYR A 46 -8.24 13.51 -56.09
C TYR A 46 -8.72 12.14 -56.62
N GLY A 47 -9.82 11.60 -56.10
CA GLY A 47 -10.40 10.35 -56.60
C GLY A 47 -9.54 9.10 -56.37
N LEU A 48 -8.58 9.17 -55.44
CA LEU A 48 -7.69 8.07 -55.07
C LEU A 48 -8.47 7.00 -54.29
N GLN A 49 -9.10 6.08 -55.01
CA GLN A 49 -10.03 5.08 -54.45
C GLN A 49 -9.38 4.25 -53.31
N CYS A 50 -8.12 3.85 -53.46
CA CYS A 50 -7.40 3.07 -52.45
C CYS A 50 -7.28 3.80 -51.10
N MET A 51 -6.94 5.09 -51.12
CA MET A 51 -6.77 5.89 -49.90
C MET A 51 -8.09 6.15 -49.17
N VAL A 52 -9.18 6.34 -49.90
CA VAL A 52 -10.52 6.50 -49.31
C VAL A 52 -10.96 5.21 -48.60
N TYR A 53 -10.71 4.03 -49.20
CA TYR A 53 -11.00 2.75 -48.56
C TYR A 53 -10.20 2.55 -47.27
N ILE A 54 -8.91 2.89 -47.28
CA ILE A 54 -8.04 2.80 -46.09
C ILE A 54 -8.58 3.70 -44.97
N LEU A 55 -9.00 4.93 -45.28
CA LEU A 55 -9.52 5.87 -44.30
C LEU A 55 -10.86 5.40 -43.71
N VAL A 56 -11.76 4.85 -44.54
CA VAL A 56 -13.01 4.24 -44.07
C VAL A 56 -12.72 3.05 -43.15
N LEU A 57 -11.76 2.19 -43.49
CA LEU A 57 -11.35 1.06 -42.65
C LEU A 57 -10.84 1.52 -41.28
N PHE A 58 -9.93 2.50 -41.24
CA PHE A 58 -9.44 3.08 -39.99
C PHE A 58 -10.54 3.79 -39.20
N GLY A 59 -11.49 4.45 -39.87
CA GLY A 59 -12.64 5.07 -39.23
C GLY A 59 -13.53 4.05 -38.51
N TRP A 60 -13.85 2.93 -39.16
CA TRP A 60 -14.61 1.85 -38.53
C TRP A 60 -13.84 1.21 -37.37
N LEU A 61 -12.52 1.02 -37.51
CA LEU A 61 -11.68 0.56 -36.41
C LEU A 61 -11.77 1.52 -35.20
N PHE A 62 -11.68 2.83 -35.43
CA PHE A 62 -11.80 3.84 -34.39
C PHE A 62 -13.18 3.80 -33.70
N VAL A 63 -14.27 3.63 -34.47
CA VAL A 63 -15.62 3.45 -33.92
C VAL A 63 -15.68 2.22 -33.02
N THR A 64 -15.16 1.07 -33.46
CA THR A 64 -15.18 -0.15 -32.63
C THR A 64 -14.39 0.02 -31.32
N ILE A 65 -13.21 0.63 -31.38
CA ILE A 65 -12.36 0.88 -30.20
C ILE A 65 -13.07 1.83 -29.23
N THR A 66 -13.65 2.93 -29.73
CA THR A 66 -14.35 3.91 -28.88
C THR A 66 -15.61 3.35 -28.24
N LEU A 67 -16.35 2.46 -28.92
CA LEU A 67 -17.49 1.74 -28.32
C LEU A 67 -17.06 0.75 -27.24
N ILE A 68 -15.98 0.00 -27.45
CA ILE A 68 -15.44 -0.91 -26.43
C ILE A 68 -15.00 -0.11 -25.20
N LEU A 69 -14.26 0.98 -25.39
CA LEU A 69 -13.85 1.88 -24.30
C LEU A 69 -15.07 2.46 -23.58
N CYS A 70 -16.10 2.88 -24.31
CA CYS A 70 -17.35 3.37 -23.74
C CYS A 70 -17.99 2.33 -22.79
N GLY A 71 -18.07 1.06 -23.21
CA GLY A 71 -18.56 -0.03 -22.38
C GLY A 71 -17.71 -0.25 -21.11
N VAL A 72 -16.38 -0.25 -21.25
CA VAL A 72 -15.46 -0.38 -20.10
C VAL A 72 -15.65 0.76 -19.10
N PHE A 73 -15.73 2.01 -19.56
CA PHE A 73 -15.95 3.18 -18.68
C PHE A 73 -17.31 3.16 -17.99
N LEU A 74 -18.35 2.62 -18.64
CA LEU A 74 -19.66 2.42 -18.03
C LEU A 74 -19.59 1.37 -16.91
N CYS A 75 -18.93 0.24 -17.15
CA CYS A 75 -18.69 -0.76 -16.10
C CYS A 75 -17.90 -0.17 -14.93
N LEU A 76 -16.84 0.59 -15.21
CA LEU A 76 -16.04 1.27 -14.18
C LEU A 76 -16.87 2.27 -13.37
N HIS A 77 -17.78 3.01 -14.01
CA HIS A 77 -18.69 3.92 -13.32
C HIS A 77 -19.57 3.16 -12.31
N ASN A 78 -20.17 2.04 -12.73
CA ASN A 78 -21.03 1.25 -11.85
C ASN A 78 -20.25 0.58 -10.72
N VAL A 79 -19.10 -0.05 -11.02
CA VAL A 79 -18.24 -0.66 -10.00
C VAL A 79 -17.76 0.38 -8.98
N THR A 80 -17.40 1.58 -9.44
CA THR A 80 -16.99 2.67 -8.53
C THR A 80 -18.16 3.12 -7.67
N ALA A 81 -19.34 3.31 -8.25
CA ALA A 81 -20.54 3.71 -7.51
C ALA A 81 -20.91 2.67 -6.45
N ASP A 82 -20.92 1.39 -6.82
CA ASP A 82 -21.21 0.28 -5.90
C ASP A 82 -20.15 0.20 -4.79
N SER A 83 -18.86 0.37 -5.13
CA SER A 83 -17.77 0.40 -4.15
C SER A 83 -17.92 1.56 -3.17
N CYS A 84 -18.27 2.76 -3.65
CA CYS A 84 -18.51 3.92 -2.80
C CYS A 84 -19.71 3.71 -1.87
N VAL A 85 -20.79 3.07 -2.32
CA VAL A 85 -21.94 2.73 -1.47
C VAL A 85 -21.56 1.67 -0.44
N ALA A 86 -20.81 0.64 -0.82
CA ALA A 86 -20.33 -0.38 0.11
C ALA A 86 -19.42 0.22 1.20
N MET A 87 -18.51 1.12 0.82
CA MET A 87 -17.66 1.87 1.75
C MET A 87 -18.49 2.74 2.70
N SER A 88 -19.54 3.42 2.22
CA SER A 88 -20.39 4.29 3.07
C SER A 88 -21.13 3.49 4.13
N GLN A 89 -21.65 2.31 3.75
CA GLN A 89 -22.35 1.40 4.65
C GLN A 89 -21.42 0.85 5.74
N TRP A 90 -20.18 0.52 5.37
CA TRP A 90 -19.17 0.07 6.33
C TRP A 90 -18.76 1.16 7.31
N VAL A 91 -18.53 2.39 6.85
CA VAL A 91 -18.18 3.53 7.71
C VAL A 91 -19.29 3.83 8.73
N ALA A 92 -20.56 3.62 8.35
CA ALA A 92 -21.71 3.83 9.22
C ALA A 92 -21.84 2.74 10.30
N ASN A 93 -21.60 1.46 9.95
CA ASN A 93 -21.73 0.32 10.86
C ASN A 93 -20.54 -0.66 10.71
N PRO A 94 -19.37 -0.36 11.30
CA PRO A 94 -18.16 -1.17 11.14
C PRO A 94 -18.23 -2.52 11.87
N THR A 95 -19.09 -2.67 12.87
CA THR A 95 -19.27 -3.90 13.69
C THR A 95 -20.39 -4.81 13.19
N ALA A 96 -21.08 -4.43 12.11
CA ALA A 96 -22.03 -5.31 11.45
C ALA A 96 -21.25 -6.28 10.52
N ARG A 97 -21.64 -7.56 10.48
CA ARG A 97 -21.06 -8.52 9.52
C ARG A 97 -21.23 -7.99 8.10
N THR A 98 -20.16 -7.46 7.55
CA THR A 98 -20.07 -6.98 6.17
C THR A 98 -18.97 -7.78 5.48
N ALA A 99 -18.97 -7.78 4.14
CA ALA A 99 -17.90 -8.44 3.38
C ALA A 99 -16.48 -7.88 3.67
N LEU A 100 -16.39 -6.74 4.36
CA LEU A 100 -15.13 -6.09 4.73
C LEU A 100 -14.67 -6.41 6.16
N ASP A 101 -15.58 -6.83 7.05
CA ASP A 101 -15.28 -7.28 8.42
C ASP A 101 -14.42 -8.56 8.44
N ASP A 102 -14.61 -9.45 7.46
CA ASP A 102 -13.82 -10.69 7.31
C ASP A 102 -12.33 -10.44 6.97
N ILE A 103 -11.99 -9.25 6.44
CA ILE A 103 -10.62 -8.87 6.04
C ILE A 103 -9.99 -7.91 7.06
N LEU A 104 -10.80 -7.07 7.71
CA LEU A 104 -10.40 -6.05 8.68
C LEU A 104 -11.29 -6.17 9.92
N PRO A 105 -11.02 -7.14 10.83
CA PRO A 105 -11.84 -7.32 12.01
C PRO A 105 -11.68 -6.11 12.93
N CYS A 106 -12.69 -5.25 12.93
CA CYS A 106 -12.75 -4.10 13.82
C CYS A 106 -13.11 -4.58 15.21
N VAL A 107 -12.28 -4.23 16.18
CA VAL A 107 -12.51 -4.57 17.57
C VAL A 107 -12.76 -3.27 18.31
N ASP A 108 -13.64 -3.29 19.31
CA ASP A 108 -13.94 -2.07 20.05
C ASP A 108 -12.69 -1.55 20.78
N ASN A 109 -12.63 -0.23 20.97
CA ASN A 109 -11.51 0.44 21.62
C ASN A 109 -11.12 -0.19 22.97
N ALA A 110 -12.11 -0.66 23.75
CA ALA A 110 -11.83 -1.28 25.05
C ALA A 110 -11.10 -2.63 24.89
N THR A 111 -11.54 -3.46 23.94
CA THR A 111 -10.88 -4.73 23.61
C THR A 111 -9.51 -4.52 22.97
N ALA A 112 -9.34 -3.51 22.11
CA ALA A 112 -8.04 -3.16 21.53
C ALA A 112 -7.04 -2.72 22.63
N HIS A 113 -7.51 -1.92 23.59
CA HIS A 113 -6.70 -1.49 24.73
C HIS A 113 -6.37 -2.64 25.69
N GLU A 114 -7.30 -3.59 25.92
CA GLU A 114 -7.01 -4.82 26.67
C GLU A 114 -5.96 -5.68 25.96
N THR A 115 -6.07 -5.83 24.64
CA THR A 115 -5.11 -6.59 23.82
C THR A 115 -3.71 -5.97 23.91
N SER A 116 -3.62 -4.64 23.85
CA SER A 116 -2.38 -3.88 24.06
C SER A 116 -1.76 -4.17 25.42
N LYS A 117 -2.56 -4.11 26.49
CA LYS A 117 -2.09 -4.42 27.85
C LYS A 117 -1.53 -5.83 27.96
N ARG A 118 -2.20 -6.82 27.35
CA ARG A 118 -1.68 -8.20 27.31
C ARG A 118 -0.38 -8.32 26.52
N ALA A 119 -0.23 -7.58 25.42
CA ALA A 119 1.03 -7.56 24.66
C ALA A 119 2.18 -6.94 25.47
N ILE A 120 1.92 -5.86 26.20
CA ILE A 120 2.88 -5.26 27.14
C ILE A 120 3.22 -6.25 28.26
N GLU A 121 2.22 -6.92 28.83
CA GLU A 121 2.43 -7.94 29.86
C GLU A 121 3.34 -9.07 29.39
N VAL A 122 3.11 -9.62 28.18
CA VAL A 122 3.98 -10.64 27.58
C VAL A 122 5.41 -10.12 27.44
N THR A 123 5.60 -8.87 27.04
CA THR A 123 6.93 -8.24 26.93
C THR A 123 7.63 -8.15 28.30
N ILE A 124 6.90 -7.71 29.34
CA ILE A 124 7.41 -7.66 30.73
C ILE A 124 7.83 -9.07 31.20
N GLN A 125 7.00 -10.08 30.94
CA GLN A 125 7.27 -11.47 31.34
C GLN A 125 8.50 -12.03 30.63
N ILE A 126 8.63 -11.81 29.32
CA ILE A 126 9.80 -12.25 28.55
C ILE A 126 11.09 -11.62 29.10
N VAL A 127 11.11 -10.30 29.31
CA VAL A 127 12.27 -9.61 29.86
C VAL A 127 12.59 -10.13 31.27
N THR A 128 11.58 -10.40 32.08
CA THR A 128 11.73 -10.96 33.43
C THR A 128 12.38 -12.35 33.38
N VAL A 129 11.92 -13.23 32.50
CA VAL A 129 12.48 -14.58 32.31
C VAL A 129 13.94 -14.49 31.83
N ILE A 130 14.24 -13.64 30.85
CA ILE A 130 15.61 -13.46 30.36
C ILE A 130 16.52 -12.94 31.48
N ASN A 131 16.09 -11.93 32.23
CA ASN A 131 16.85 -11.40 33.36
C ASN A 131 17.06 -12.42 34.47
N GLN A 132 16.06 -13.28 34.71
CA GLN A 132 16.20 -14.38 35.64
C GLN A 132 17.28 -15.36 35.17
N VAL A 133 17.27 -15.78 33.91
CA VAL A 133 18.31 -16.65 33.34
C VAL A 133 19.69 -15.98 33.38
N ILE A 134 19.79 -14.70 33.06
CA ILE A 134 21.06 -13.95 33.14
C ILE A 134 21.60 -13.98 34.58
N LYS A 135 20.74 -13.73 35.57
CA LYS A 135 21.15 -13.66 36.98
C LYS A 135 21.47 -15.03 37.57
N THR A 136 20.63 -16.04 37.32
CA THR A 136 20.73 -17.35 37.97
C THR A 136 21.62 -18.32 37.22
N VAL A 137 21.61 -18.28 35.88
CA VAL A 137 22.34 -19.23 35.03
C VAL A 137 23.64 -18.63 34.54
N SER A 138 23.59 -17.54 33.76
CA SER A 138 24.78 -16.98 33.10
C SER A 138 25.74 -16.29 34.08
N ASN A 139 25.22 -15.62 35.11
CA ASN A 139 26.02 -15.01 36.17
C ASN A 139 26.07 -15.87 37.45
N GLY A 140 25.40 -17.02 37.47
CA GLY A 140 25.42 -17.97 38.58
C GLY A 140 26.76 -18.69 38.73
N ASN A 141 27.18 -18.95 39.97
CA ASN A 141 28.38 -19.73 40.26
C ASN A 141 28.01 -21.17 40.60
N PHE A 142 27.90 -22.00 39.56
CA PHE A 142 27.66 -23.43 39.71
C PHE A 142 28.99 -24.17 39.89
N PRO A 143 29.05 -25.25 40.69
CA PRO A 143 30.22 -26.09 40.73
C PRO A 143 30.37 -26.91 39.43
N PRO A 144 31.58 -27.37 39.08
CA PRO A 144 31.83 -28.15 37.86
C PRO A 144 30.98 -29.43 37.73
N SER A 145 30.45 -29.95 38.84
CA SER A 145 29.56 -31.11 38.90
C SER A 145 28.14 -30.85 38.39
N TYR A 146 27.74 -29.58 38.20
CA TYR A 146 26.41 -29.19 37.69
C TYR A 146 26.43 -28.90 36.18
N ALA A 147 27.18 -29.68 35.40
CA ALA A 147 27.09 -29.65 33.94
C ALA A 147 25.64 -29.99 33.50
N PRO A 148 25.06 -29.28 32.50
CA PRO A 148 25.67 -28.33 31.58
C PRO A 148 25.61 -26.84 32.02
N LEU A 149 25.18 -26.53 33.26
CA LEU A 149 25.01 -25.15 33.76
C LEU A 149 26.30 -24.51 34.28
N TYR A 150 27.44 -25.19 34.15
CA TYR A 150 28.75 -24.70 34.57
C TYR A 150 29.38 -23.80 33.50
N TYR A 151 29.66 -22.54 33.85
CA TYR A 151 30.32 -21.56 32.98
C TYR A 151 31.63 -21.08 33.61
N ASN A 152 32.66 -20.87 32.77
CA ASN A 152 33.93 -20.31 33.24
C ASN A 152 33.77 -18.82 33.56
N GLN A 153 33.82 -18.47 34.85
CA GLN A 153 33.51 -17.14 35.36
C GLN A 153 34.58 -16.07 35.12
N SER A 154 35.68 -16.37 34.42
CA SER A 154 36.73 -15.40 34.13
C SER A 154 36.30 -14.26 33.19
N GLY A 155 35.19 -14.40 32.45
CA GLY A 155 34.65 -13.34 31.57
C GLY A 155 33.82 -12.28 32.31
N PRO A 156 33.55 -11.10 31.70
CA PRO A 156 32.72 -10.06 32.29
C PRO A 156 31.28 -10.53 32.54
N MET A 157 30.62 -9.99 33.57
CA MET A 157 29.22 -10.30 33.86
C MET A 157 28.32 -9.83 32.72
N MET A 158 27.33 -10.65 32.38
CA MET A 158 26.34 -10.29 31.39
C MET A 158 25.38 -9.26 31.98
N PRO A 159 25.20 -8.08 31.34
CA PRO A 159 24.31 -7.05 31.85
C PRO A 159 22.83 -7.45 31.66
N PRO A 160 21.95 -7.05 32.58
CA PRO A 160 20.51 -7.31 32.48
C PRO A 160 19.89 -6.62 31.26
N LEU A 161 18.85 -7.24 30.71
CA LEU A 161 18.02 -6.69 29.66
C LEU A 161 17.10 -5.63 30.25
N CYS A 162 17.04 -4.47 29.62
CA CYS A 162 16.13 -3.42 30.02
C CYS A 162 14.68 -3.81 29.71
N ASN A 163 13.82 -3.63 30.71
CA ASN A 163 12.38 -3.58 30.49
C ASN A 163 11.96 -2.12 30.16
N PRO A 164 11.39 -1.86 28.97
CA PRO A 164 10.91 -0.54 28.59
C PRO A 164 9.60 -0.17 29.29
N TYR A 165 9.01 -1.09 30.07
CA TYR A 165 7.78 -0.88 30.81
C TYR A 165 7.98 -1.07 32.32
N ASN A 166 7.18 -0.37 33.11
CA ASN A 166 7.01 -0.57 34.54
C ASN A 166 5.98 -1.69 34.82
N SER A 167 5.87 -2.13 36.08
CA SER A 167 4.88 -3.14 36.50
C SER A 167 3.42 -2.66 36.39
N ASP A 168 3.21 -1.35 36.23
CA ASP A 168 1.91 -0.72 35.98
C ASP A 168 1.63 -0.49 34.48
N PHE A 169 2.44 -1.09 33.59
CA PHE A 169 2.38 -0.97 32.14
C PHE A 169 2.72 0.42 31.58
N THR A 170 3.27 1.33 32.39
CA THR A 170 3.73 2.65 31.91
C THR A 170 5.13 2.57 31.30
N ASN A 171 5.46 3.51 30.42
CA ASN A 171 6.78 3.58 29.81
C ASN A 171 7.86 3.89 30.86
N ARG A 172 8.99 3.20 30.77
CA ARG A 172 10.14 3.30 31.66
C ARG A 172 11.40 3.58 30.87
N THR A 173 12.22 4.52 31.36
CA THR A 173 13.56 4.74 30.83
C THR A 173 14.54 3.73 31.44
N CYS A 174 15.34 3.09 30.59
CA CYS A 174 16.36 2.12 30.99
C CYS A 174 17.46 2.77 31.83
N ASN A 175 17.98 2.03 32.82
CA ASN A 175 19.17 2.44 33.56
C ASN A 175 20.45 2.26 32.73
N PRO A 176 21.53 3.02 33.00
CA PRO A 176 22.79 2.91 32.26
C PRO A 176 23.44 1.51 32.31
N ASN A 177 23.10 0.72 33.33
CA ASN A 177 23.64 -0.62 33.56
C ASN A 177 22.82 -1.73 32.85
N GLU A 178 21.71 -1.35 32.19
CA GLU A 178 20.81 -2.26 31.48
C GLU A 178 21.01 -2.10 29.97
N VAL A 179 20.78 -3.18 29.22
CA VAL A 179 20.88 -3.15 27.76
C VAL A 179 19.51 -2.93 27.14
N ALA A 180 19.39 -1.93 26.27
CA ALA A 180 18.15 -1.69 25.52
C ALA A 180 17.83 -2.85 24.57
N LEU A 181 16.54 -3.15 24.40
CA LEU A 181 16.03 -4.22 23.52
C LEU A 181 16.59 -4.15 22.10
N SER A 182 16.73 -2.95 21.53
CA SER A 182 17.27 -2.72 20.18
C SER A 182 18.73 -3.15 20.00
N GLU A 183 19.53 -3.10 21.07
CA GLU A 183 20.95 -3.41 21.02
C GLU A 183 21.30 -4.76 21.67
N ALA A 184 20.35 -5.35 22.39
CA ALA A 184 20.57 -6.53 23.21
C ALA A 184 21.14 -7.72 22.43
N THR A 185 20.59 -8.06 21.27
CA THR A 185 21.12 -9.14 20.42
C THR A 185 22.58 -8.93 20.04
N ARG A 186 22.96 -7.68 19.70
CA ARG A 186 24.34 -7.31 19.34
C ARG A 186 25.29 -7.39 20.53
N VAL A 187 24.86 -6.93 21.71
CA VAL A 187 25.66 -6.95 22.94
C VAL A 187 25.84 -8.39 23.44
N TYR A 188 24.76 -9.17 23.47
CA TYR A 188 24.77 -10.55 23.99
C TYR A 188 25.54 -11.53 23.12
N LYS A 189 25.66 -11.26 21.80
CA LYS A 189 26.53 -12.04 20.90
C LYS A 189 27.99 -12.13 21.38
N LYS A 190 28.48 -11.12 22.11
CA LYS A 190 29.85 -11.09 22.66
C LYS A 190 30.07 -12.05 23.84
N TYR A 191 29.00 -12.54 24.45
CA TYR A 191 29.02 -13.43 25.62
C TYR A 191 28.81 -14.90 25.23
N VAL A 192 28.66 -15.21 23.95
CA VAL A 192 28.46 -16.57 23.44
C VAL A 192 29.77 -17.35 23.54
N CYS A 193 29.70 -18.55 24.12
CA CYS A 193 30.83 -19.46 24.22
C CYS A 193 30.86 -20.47 23.07
N GLN A 194 32.01 -21.10 22.84
CA GLN A 194 32.12 -22.31 22.03
C GLN A 194 31.83 -23.53 22.90
N ILE A 195 31.03 -24.47 22.39
CA ILE A 195 30.59 -25.66 23.13
C ILE A 195 31.45 -26.90 22.81
N SER A 196 31.61 -27.78 23.80
CA SER A 196 32.16 -29.12 23.65
C SER A 196 31.09 -30.13 23.19
N SER A 197 31.52 -31.37 22.90
CA SER A 197 30.61 -32.50 22.62
C SER A 197 29.62 -32.80 23.75
N SER A 198 29.90 -32.35 24.97
CA SER A 198 29.03 -32.47 26.15
C SER A 198 28.20 -31.20 26.42
N GLN A 199 28.02 -30.33 25.42
CA GLN A 199 27.27 -29.06 25.49
C GLN A 199 27.77 -28.06 26.56
N MET A 200 29.04 -28.17 26.98
CA MET A 200 29.64 -27.25 27.95
C MET A 200 30.44 -26.16 27.27
N CYS A 201 30.44 -24.95 27.83
CA CYS A 201 31.28 -23.85 27.34
C CYS A 201 32.76 -24.13 27.59
N ILE A 202 33.56 -24.17 26.51
CA ILE A 202 35.02 -24.32 26.56
C ILE A 202 35.70 -22.95 26.72
N THR A 203 35.13 -21.92 26.11
CA THR A 203 35.65 -20.54 26.16
C THR A 203 35.03 -19.75 27.32
N THR A 204 35.57 -18.56 27.60
CA THR A 204 35.16 -17.63 28.67
C THR A 204 33.77 -16.98 28.48
N GLY A 205 32.94 -17.49 27.57
CA GLY A 205 31.58 -17.03 27.36
C GLY A 205 30.62 -17.53 28.46
N ARG A 206 29.52 -16.82 28.64
CA ARG A 206 28.50 -17.06 29.70
C ARG A 206 27.14 -17.51 29.15
N VAL A 207 27.05 -17.75 27.84
CA VAL A 207 25.82 -18.18 27.15
C VAL A 207 26.17 -19.23 26.09
N THR A 208 25.42 -20.34 26.02
CA THR A 208 25.56 -21.33 24.95
C THR A 208 24.89 -20.85 23.65
N PRO A 209 25.33 -21.32 22.46
CA PRO A 209 24.71 -20.94 21.20
C PRO A 209 23.19 -21.19 21.15
N ASP A 210 22.72 -22.31 21.70
CA ASP A 210 21.30 -22.65 21.74
C ASP A 210 20.52 -21.65 22.62
N SER A 211 21.02 -21.37 23.83
CA SER A 211 20.41 -20.38 24.74
C SER A 211 20.39 -18.98 24.13
N PHE A 212 21.47 -18.60 23.45
CA PHE A 212 21.56 -17.32 22.76
C PHE A 212 20.50 -17.22 21.66
N SER A 213 20.32 -18.27 20.84
CA SER A 213 19.32 -18.26 19.76
C SER A 213 17.88 -18.07 20.28
N GLN A 214 17.54 -18.73 21.40
CA GLN A 214 16.23 -18.60 22.02
C GLN A 214 16.04 -17.21 22.64
N MET A 215 17.05 -16.70 23.35
CA MET A 215 17.02 -15.35 23.92
C MET A 215 16.92 -14.28 22.83
N SER A 216 17.70 -14.39 21.74
CA SER A 216 17.66 -13.41 20.66
C SER A 216 16.31 -13.39 19.95
N ALA A 217 15.70 -14.54 19.70
CA ALA A 217 14.36 -14.61 19.12
C ALA A 217 13.32 -13.92 20.02
N ALA A 218 13.37 -14.18 21.34
CA ALA A 218 12.46 -13.54 22.30
C ALA A 218 12.68 -12.02 22.42
N ILE A 219 13.94 -11.57 22.36
CA ILE A 219 14.32 -10.15 22.36
C ILE A 219 13.81 -9.46 21.10
N GLU A 220 13.99 -10.08 19.93
CA GLU A 220 13.52 -9.52 18.65
C GLU A 220 12.00 -9.40 18.62
N LEU A 221 11.28 -10.43 19.06
CA LEU A 221 9.82 -10.37 19.19
C LEU A 221 9.37 -9.26 20.14
N SER A 222 10.02 -9.14 21.30
CA SER A 222 9.74 -8.07 22.27
C SER A 222 10.01 -6.68 21.68
N TYR A 223 11.08 -6.53 20.89
CA TYR A 223 11.42 -5.29 20.21
C TYR A 223 10.40 -4.94 19.12
N THR A 224 9.96 -5.92 18.32
CA THR A 224 8.92 -5.74 17.30
C THR A 224 7.60 -5.33 17.93
N LEU A 225 7.18 -5.99 19.01
CA LEU A 225 5.96 -5.63 19.76
C LEU A 225 6.07 -4.22 20.37
N TYR A 226 7.23 -3.84 20.90
CA TYR A 226 7.45 -2.50 21.42
C TYR A 226 7.36 -1.42 20.32
N LEU A 227 7.95 -1.68 19.13
CA LEU A 227 8.00 -0.70 18.04
C LEU A 227 6.66 -0.58 17.30
N TYR A 228 6.01 -1.71 17.00
CA TYR A 228 4.79 -1.75 16.19
C TYR A 228 3.50 -1.89 17.02
N GLY A 229 3.59 -2.14 18.32
CA GLY A 229 2.44 -2.30 19.21
C GLY A 229 1.41 -1.18 19.11
N PRO A 230 1.79 0.11 19.24
CA PRO A 230 0.84 1.22 19.11
C PRO A 230 0.12 1.24 17.76
N PHE A 231 0.84 1.00 16.66
CA PHE A 231 0.26 0.95 15.32
C PHE A 231 -0.72 -0.23 15.14
N LEU A 232 -0.42 -1.39 15.73
CA LEU A 232 -1.31 -2.55 15.70
C LEU A 232 -2.61 -2.28 16.47
N VAL A 233 -2.55 -1.52 17.55
CA VAL A 233 -3.74 -1.11 18.33
C VAL A 233 -4.59 -0.11 17.55
N ASP A 234 -3.96 0.86 16.89
CA ASP A 234 -4.66 1.85 16.05
C ASP A 234 -5.34 1.19 14.83
N LEU A 235 -4.72 0.14 14.26
CA LEU A 235 -5.33 -0.70 13.23
C LEU A 235 -6.53 -1.47 13.76
N GLN A 236 -6.44 -1.98 14.99
CA GLN A 236 -7.45 -2.82 15.63
C GLN A 236 -8.73 -2.04 15.99
N ASP A 237 -8.61 -0.77 16.38
CA ASP A 237 -9.76 0.12 16.68
C ASP A 237 -10.48 0.64 15.42
N CYS A 238 -9.98 0.30 14.23
CA CYS A 238 -10.53 0.72 12.92
C CYS A 238 -10.72 2.22 12.71
N THR A 239 -10.25 3.07 13.63
CA THR A 239 -10.32 4.54 13.55
C THR A 239 -9.57 5.04 12.33
N PHE A 240 -8.36 4.50 12.10
CA PHE A 240 -7.55 4.81 10.93
C PHE A 240 -8.25 4.46 9.61
N VAL A 241 -8.81 3.24 9.52
CA VAL A 241 -9.49 2.75 8.31
C VAL A 241 -10.77 3.54 8.06
N ARG A 242 -11.54 3.82 9.12
CA ARG A 242 -12.76 4.63 9.06
C ARG A 242 -12.47 6.06 8.63
N GLN A 243 -11.44 6.70 9.15
CA GLN A 243 -11.04 8.03 8.71
C GLN A 243 -10.64 8.02 7.23
N THR A 244 -9.80 7.07 6.83
CA THR A 244 -9.34 6.95 5.44
C THR A 244 -10.51 6.74 4.47
N PHE A 245 -11.46 5.86 4.79
CA PHE A 245 -12.62 5.66 3.95
C PHE A 245 -13.54 6.87 3.94
N THR A 246 -13.74 7.53 5.08
CA THR A 246 -14.52 8.78 5.13
C THR A 246 -13.92 9.84 4.20
N ASP A 247 -12.61 10.03 4.24
CA ASP A 247 -11.90 10.97 3.36
C ASP A 247 -12.06 10.59 1.87
N ILE A 248 -11.97 9.29 1.54
CA ILE A 248 -12.18 8.80 0.16
C ILE A 248 -13.62 9.05 -0.30
N LEU A 249 -14.59 8.78 0.57
CA LEU A 249 -16.02 8.97 0.30
C LEU A 249 -16.36 10.44 0.06
N GLU A 250 -15.82 11.36 0.86
CA GLU A 250 -16.12 12.78 0.76
C GLU A 250 -15.37 13.43 -0.41
N ASP A 251 -14.06 13.18 -0.55
CA ASP A 251 -13.23 13.91 -1.51
C ASP A 251 -13.15 13.26 -2.89
N HIS A 252 -13.19 11.93 -2.97
CA HIS A 252 -12.80 11.20 -4.19
C HIS A 252 -13.98 10.56 -4.91
N CYS A 253 -14.88 9.89 -4.19
CA CYS A 253 -16.06 9.24 -4.77
C CYS A 253 -16.93 10.16 -5.67
N PRO A 254 -17.36 11.35 -5.24
CA PRO A 254 -18.19 12.21 -6.10
C PRO A 254 -17.43 12.72 -7.33
N GLY A 255 -16.13 12.99 -7.19
CA GLY A 255 -15.26 13.40 -8.29
C GLY A 255 -15.06 12.30 -9.33
N LEU A 256 -14.83 11.07 -8.88
CA LEU A 256 -14.57 9.91 -9.72
C LEU A 256 -15.82 9.47 -10.49
N CYS A 257 -16.97 9.33 -9.82
CA CYS A 257 -18.24 9.02 -10.47
C CYS A 257 -18.59 10.08 -11.52
N ARG A 258 -18.45 11.37 -11.17
CA ARG A 258 -18.71 12.46 -12.11
C ARG A 258 -17.77 12.37 -13.32
N TYR A 259 -16.47 12.20 -13.11
CA TYR A 259 -15.49 12.14 -14.20
C TYR A 259 -15.68 10.94 -15.13
N LEU A 260 -15.95 9.74 -14.59
CA LEU A 260 -16.26 8.55 -15.37
C LEU A 260 -17.53 8.76 -16.22
N ASN A 261 -18.55 9.40 -15.65
CA ASN A 261 -19.78 9.74 -16.39
C ASN A 261 -19.49 10.73 -17.54
N TRP A 262 -18.69 11.78 -17.31
CA TRP A 262 -18.29 12.72 -18.38
C TRP A 262 -17.50 12.02 -19.50
N ILE A 263 -16.60 11.09 -19.17
CA ILE A 263 -15.84 10.32 -20.16
C ILE A 263 -16.78 9.43 -20.97
N TYR A 264 -17.69 8.72 -20.31
CA TYR A 264 -18.68 7.87 -20.96
C TYR A 264 -19.52 8.67 -21.98
N ILE A 265 -20.10 9.79 -21.55
CA ILE A 265 -20.88 10.67 -22.44
C ILE A 265 -20.03 11.19 -23.60
N GLY A 266 -18.79 11.62 -23.32
CA GLY A 266 -17.88 12.12 -24.35
C GLY A 266 -17.50 11.07 -25.40
N LEU A 267 -17.16 9.85 -24.97
CA LEU A 267 -16.82 8.73 -25.86
C LEU A 267 -18.02 8.31 -26.70
N LEU A 268 -19.21 8.26 -26.11
CA LEU A 268 -20.45 7.94 -26.83
C LEU A 268 -20.74 8.98 -27.91
N MET A 269 -20.64 10.27 -27.59
CA MET A 269 -20.87 11.35 -28.55
C MET A 269 -19.86 11.33 -29.70
N VAL A 270 -18.57 11.13 -29.41
CA VAL A 270 -17.52 11.03 -30.44
C VAL A 270 -17.75 9.82 -31.35
N SER A 271 -18.08 8.66 -30.78
CA SER A 271 -18.36 7.45 -31.56
C SER A 271 -19.53 7.65 -32.52
N LEU A 272 -20.64 8.26 -32.05
CA LEU A 272 -21.79 8.56 -32.90
C LEU A 272 -21.43 9.54 -34.01
N ALA A 273 -20.69 10.61 -33.70
CA ALA A 273 -20.28 11.61 -34.70
C ALA A 273 -19.41 11.02 -35.81
N VAL A 274 -18.42 10.19 -35.45
CA VAL A 274 -17.56 9.50 -36.42
C VAL A 274 -18.36 8.52 -37.26
N MET A 275 -19.26 7.74 -36.64
CA MET A 275 -20.14 6.82 -37.35
C MET A 275 -21.00 7.53 -38.40
N PHE A 276 -21.70 8.61 -38.03
CA PHE A 276 -22.49 9.39 -38.98
C PHE A 276 -21.64 9.98 -40.11
N SER A 277 -20.47 10.54 -39.77
CA SER A 277 -19.53 11.09 -40.76
C SER A 277 -19.11 10.05 -41.81
N LEU A 278 -18.75 8.83 -41.37
CA LEU A 278 -18.39 7.73 -42.27
C LEU A 278 -19.55 7.29 -43.15
N ILE A 279 -20.76 7.19 -42.59
CA ILE A 279 -21.96 6.83 -43.37
C ILE A 279 -22.21 7.86 -44.47
N PHE A 280 -22.19 9.16 -44.14
CA PHE A 280 -22.37 10.22 -45.13
C PHE A 280 -21.30 10.17 -46.22
N TRP A 281 -20.04 9.91 -45.88
CA TRP A 281 -18.97 9.76 -46.85
C TRP A 281 -19.14 8.55 -47.77
N VAL A 282 -19.57 7.40 -47.25
CA VAL A 282 -19.83 6.21 -48.06
C VAL A 282 -20.97 6.48 -49.06
N ILE A 283 -22.04 7.13 -48.62
CA ILE A 283 -23.17 7.52 -49.49
C ILE A 283 -22.70 8.49 -50.57
N TYR A 284 -21.98 9.55 -50.18
CA TYR A 284 -21.45 10.55 -51.12
C TYR A 284 -20.49 9.94 -52.15
N GLY A 285 -19.57 9.08 -51.70
CA GLY A 285 -18.63 8.37 -52.57
C GLY A 285 -19.36 7.46 -53.56
N ARG A 286 -20.44 6.80 -53.13
CA ARG A 286 -21.27 5.95 -53.99
C ARG A 286 -22.03 6.76 -55.05
N GLU A 287 -22.68 7.86 -54.66
CA GLU A 287 -23.38 8.75 -55.61
C GLU A 287 -22.43 9.34 -56.66
N ARG A 288 -21.23 9.78 -56.24
CA ARG A 288 -20.24 10.32 -57.17
C ARG A 288 -19.81 9.29 -58.20
N ARG A 289 -19.61 8.01 -57.81
CA ARG A 289 -19.32 6.95 -58.77
C ARG A 289 -20.48 6.74 -59.74
N TYR A 290 -21.73 6.69 -59.26
CA TYR A 290 -22.88 6.52 -60.15
C TYR A 290 -22.94 7.61 -61.23
N ARG A 291 -22.71 8.88 -60.88
CA ARG A 291 -22.70 9.99 -61.86
C ARG A 291 -21.61 9.87 -62.94
N VAL A 292 -20.46 9.26 -62.61
CA VAL A 292 -19.36 9.04 -63.58
C VAL A 292 -19.67 7.90 -64.55
N TYR A 293 -20.46 6.90 -64.15
CA TYR A 293 -20.83 5.78 -65.02
C TYR A 293 -22.07 6.07 -65.90
N THR A 294 -22.90 7.05 -65.54
CA THR A 294 -24.13 7.41 -66.30
C THR A 294 -23.95 8.56 -67.29
N ASN A 295 -22.78 9.21 -67.33
CA ASN A 295 -22.38 10.20 -68.34
C ASN A 295 -21.33 9.60 -69.28
#